data_AF-A0ABD1PI62-F1
#
_entry.id   AF-A0ABD1PI62-F1
#
_cell.length_a   1.000
_cell.length_b   1.000
_cell.length_c   1.000
_cell.angle_alpha   90.00
_cell.angle_beta   90.00
_cell.angle_gamma   90.00
#
_symmetry.space_group_name_H-M   'P 1'
#
loop_
_entity.id
_entity.type
_entity.pdbx_description
1 polymer ?
#
loop_
_entity_poly.entity_id
_entity_poly.type
_entity_poly.pdbx_seq_one_letter_code
_entity_poly.pdbx_strand_id
1 'polypeptide(L)'
;MKSLSNQATDLELSEEEEDYEKHSLMGITENYSPTFISSGNPCLDFFFHVVPDTSPGDLIRRLELAWAHNSLTALKLICNLRGVRGTGKSDKEGFYTASFWLHHYHPKTLAGNVKDS
;
A
#
# COMPACT_ATOMS: atom_id res chain seq x y z
N MET A 1 26.02 -27.31 -59.77
CA MET A 1 25.64 -25.90 -59.57
C MET A 1 25.85 -25.56 -58.09
N LYS A 2 26.26 -24.33 -57.84
CA LYS A 2 26.70 -23.79 -56.55
C LYS A 2 25.57 -23.75 -55.51
N SER A 3 26.01 -23.55 -54.26
CA SER A 3 25.29 -23.06 -53.08
C SER A 3 24.81 -24.16 -52.13
N LEU A 4 25.46 -24.40 -50.98
CA LEU A 4 25.52 -23.54 -49.77
C LEU A 4 24.09 -23.29 -49.25
N SER A 5 23.73 -23.46 -47.99
CA SER A 5 24.49 -23.65 -46.75
C SER A 5 23.44 -23.85 -45.65
N ASN A 6 23.68 -24.83 -44.76
CA ASN A 6 23.54 -24.82 -43.30
C ASN A 6 22.26 -24.23 -42.67
N GLN A 7 21.44 -25.04 -42.00
CA GLN A 7 21.58 -25.58 -40.63
C GLN A 7 20.76 -24.73 -39.64
N ALA A 8 20.24 -25.43 -38.62
CA ALA A 8 19.53 -24.93 -37.45
C ALA A 8 18.04 -24.61 -37.65
N THR A 9 17.22 -25.66 -37.75
CA THR A 9 15.79 -25.59 -37.41
C THR A 9 15.59 -26.43 -36.14
N ASP A 10 15.61 -25.77 -34.97
CA ASP A 10 14.78 -26.11 -33.78
C ASP A 10 15.04 -25.24 -32.53
N LEU A 11 15.65 -24.06 -32.68
CA LEU A 11 15.84 -23.11 -31.57
C LEU A 11 15.10 -21.79 -31.79
N GLU A 12 13.84 -21.87 -32.25
CA GLU A 12 13.01 -20.69 -32.52
C GLU A 12 11.57 -20.88 -32.01
N LEU A 13 11.43 -21.46 -30.81
CA LEU A 13 10.17 -21.56 -30.08
C LEU A 13 10.43 -21.37 -28.58
N SER A 14 10.62 -20.11 -28.16
CA SER A 14 10.18 -19.59 -26.84
C SER A 14 10.74 -18.19 -26.56
N GLU A 15 10.62 -17.25 -27.50
CA GLU A 15 10.79 -15.81 -27.18
C GLU A 15 9.47 -15.16 -26.72
N GLU A 16 8.43 -15.96 -26.42
CA GLU A 16 7.14 -15.47 -25.93
C GLU A 16 6.74 -16.07 -24.57
N GLU A 17 7.62 -15.96 -23.57
CA GLU A 17 7.28 -16.15 -22.14
C GLU A 17 7.52 -14.85 -21.35
N GLU A 18 7.01 -13.73 -21.88
CA GLU A 18 6.85 -12.47 -21.14
C GLU A 18 5.36 -12.13 -20.92
N ASP A 19 4.53 -13.14 -20.64
CA ASP A 19 3.22 -12.89 -20.02
C ASP A 19 3.36 -13.01 -18.50
N TYR A 20 3.94 -11.95 -17.93
CA TYR A 20 3.95 -11.75 -16.48
C TYR A 20 2.49 -11.68 -16.04
N GLU A 21 1.96 -12.82 -15.56
CA GLU A 21 0.64 -12.96 -14.98
C GLU A 21 0.27 -11.70 -14.20
N LYS A 22 -0.56 -10.87 -14.82
CA LYS A 22 -1.30 -9.83 -14.13
C LYS A 22 -2.43 -10.55 -13.39
N HIS A 23 -2.04 -11.37 -12.41
CA HIS A 23 -2.92 -11.99 -11.44
C HIS A 23 -3.90 -10.92 -11.00
N SER A 24 -5.19 -11.17 -11.23
CA SER A 24 -6.24 -10.18 -11.01
C SER A 24 -6.21 -9.72 -9.56
N LEU A 25 -5.50 -8.63 -9.27
CA LEU A 25 -5.50 -7.91 -7.99
C LEU A 25 -6.80 -7.13 -7.85
N MET A 26 -7.91 -7.65 -8.38
CA MET A 26 -9.19 -6.97 -8.49
C MET A 26 -10.23 -7.72 -7.65
N GLY A 27 -10.87 -7.00 -6.74
CA GLY A 27 -11.91 -7.48 -5.85
C GLY A 27 -13.19 -6.66 -6.03
N ILE A 28 -14.21 -6.98 -5.24
CA ILE A 28 -15.51 -6.35 -5.29
C ILE A 28 -15.74 -5.54 -4.01
N THR A 29 -16.18 -4.29 -4.14
CA THR A 29 -16.61 -3.45 -3.01
C THR A 29 -18.00 -3.86 -2.51
N GLU A 30 -18.44 -3.32 -1.37
CA GLU A 30 -19.78 -3.58 -0.80
C GLU A 30 -20.94 -3.25 -1.77
N ASN A 31 -20.69 -2.39 -2.76
CA ASN A 31 -21.64 -1.99 -3.80
C ASN A 31 -21.49 -2.79 -5.11
N TYR A 32 -20.80 -3.94 -5.08
CA TYR A 32 -20.55 -4.79 -6.26
C TYR A 32 -19.70 -4.16 -7.37
N SER A 33 -19.00 -3.06 -7.09
CA SER A 33 -18.11 -2.41 -8.06
C SER A 33 -16.71 -3.02 -8.01
N PRO A 34 -16.05 -3.29 -9.17
CA PRO A 34 -14.68 -3.76 -9.22
C PRO A 34 -13.71 -2.71 -8.68
N THR A 35 -12.76 -3.14 -7.86
CA THR A 35 -11.70 -2.32 -7.29
C THR A 35 -10.40 -3.10 -7.21
N PHE A 36 -9.26 -2.41 -7.09
CA PHE A 36 -8.01 -3.08 -6.78
C PHE A 36 -7.97 -3.50 -5.29
N ILE A 37 -7.51 -4.72 -5.01
CA ILE A 37 -7.29 -5.28 -3.67
C ILE A 37 -6.09 -4.59 -3.00
N SER A 38 -5.12 -4.17 -3.81
CA SER A 38 -3.96 -3.38 -3.42
C SER A 38 -3.46 -2.59 -4.62
N SER A 39 -2.95 -1.39 -4.36
CA SER A 39 -2.26 -0.54 -5.34
C SER A 39 -0.78 -0.90 -5.54
N GLY A 40 -0.25 -1.84 -4.74
CA GLY A 40 1.18 -2.13 -4.66
C GLY A 40 2.00 -1.10 -3.87
N ASN A 41 1.38 0.01 -3.43
CA ASN A 41 1.99 1.00 -2.55
C ASN A 41 1.33 0.96 -1.16
N PRO A 42 2.03 0.49 -0.11
CA PRO A 42 1.44 0.38 1.23
C PRO A 42 0.91 1.69 1.82
N CYS A 43 1.51 2.84 1.50
CA CYS A 43 1.02 4.14 1.94
C CYS A 43 -0.31 4.50 1.25
N LEU A 44 -0.43 4.20 -0.04
CA LEU A 44 -1.65 4.45 -0.79
C LEU A 44 -2.76 3.47 -0.36
N ASP A 45 -2.42 2.22 -0.09
CA ASP A 45 -3.33 1.22 0.45
C ASP A 45 -3.85 1.63 1.83
N PHE A 46 -2.99 2.16 2.70
CA PHE A 46 -3.41 2.75 3.98
C PHE A 46 -4.38 3.91 3.75
N PHE A 47 -4.08 4.80 2.79
CA PHE A 47 -4.92 5.94 2.49
C PHE A 47 -6.32 5.55 1.95
N PHE A 48 -6.47 4.49 1.17
CA PHE A 48 -7.78 4.10 0.65
C PHE A 48 -8.55 3.12 1.54
N HIS A 49 -7.85 2.18 2.18
CA HIS A 49 -8.52 1.09 2.89
C HIS A 49 -8.73 1.33 4.39
N VAL A 50 -8.03 2.30 5.01
CA VAL A 50 -8.33 2.67 6.41
C VAL A 50 -9.50 3.65 6.41
N VAL A 51 -10.67 3.16 6.80
CA VAL A 51 -11.93 3.91 6.92
C VAL A 51 -12.48 3.76 8.35
N PRO A 52 -13.48 4.56 8.78
CA PRO A 52 -13.98 4.51 10.16
C PRO A 52 -14.39 3.12 10.68
N ASP A 53 -14.81 2.20 9.80
CA ASP A 53 -15.20 0.83 10.16
C ASP A 53 -14.02 -0.18 10.11
N THR A 54 -12.80 0.28 9.84
CA THR A 54 -11.61 -0.59 9.81
C THR A 54 -11.29 -1.08 11.21
N SER A 55 -11.07 -2.39 11.35
CA SER A 55 -10.69 -2.97 12.63
C SER A 55 -9.33 -2.40 13.11
N PRO A 56 -9.11 -2.24 14.43
CA PRO A 56 -7.82 -1.78 14.95
C PRO A 56 -6.64 -2.63 14.47
N GLY A 57 -6.83 -3.96 14.38
CA GLY A 57 -5.79 -4.89 13.92
C GLY A 57 -5.40 -4.66 12.46
N ASP A 58 -6.38 -4.47 11.58
CA ASP A 58 -6.12 -4.19 10.16
C ASP A 58 -5.49 -2.82 9.95
N LEU A 59 -5.92 -1.82 10.73
CA LEU A 59 -5.32 -0.49 10.72
C LEU A 59 -3.84 -0.58 11.09
N ILE A 60 -3.51 -1.26 12.19
CA ILE A 60 -2.11 -1.43 12.63
C ILE A 60 -1.29 -2.20 11.60
N ARG A 61 -1.81 -3.30 11.05
CA ARG A 61 -1.08 -4.07 10.04
C ARG A 61 -0.76 -3.23 8.80
N ARG A 62 -1.72 -2.42 8.33
CA ARG A 62 -1.50 -1.50 7.21
C ARG A 62 -0.52 -0.39 7.58
N LEU A 63 -0.56 0.10 8.82
CA LEU A 63 0.36 1.11 9.32
C LEU A 63 1.81 0.59 9.32
N GLU A 64 2.04 -0.63 9.78
CA GLU A 64 3.36 -1.27 9.80
C GLU A 64 3.97 -1.37 8.39
N LEU A 65 3.16 -1.81 7.41
CA LEU A 65 3.58 -1.89 6.01
C LEU A 65 3.88 -0.50 5.43
N ALA A 66 3.01 0.49 5.68
CA ALA A 66 3.21 1.87 5.24
C ALA A 66 4.47 2.48 5.89
N TRP A 67 4.71 2.19 7.16
CA TRP A 67 5.86 2.71 7.91
C TRP A 67 7.18 2.14 7.40
N ALA A 68 7.23 0.82 7.18
CA ALA A 68 8.39 0.15 6.60
C ALA A 68 8.70 0.64 5.18
N HIS A 69 7.66 1.01 4.41
CA HIS A 69 7.82 1.55 3.07
C HIS A 69 8.29 3.02 3.06
N ASN A 70 7.59 3.90 3.80
CA ASN A 70 7.94 5.31 3.92
C ASN A 70 7.38 5.91 5.21
N SER A 71 8.22 5.97 6.24
CA SER A 71 7.85 6.45 7.57
C SER A 71 7.33 7.89 7.60
N LEU A 72 7.89 8.79 6.78
CA LEU A 72 7.45 10.19 6.71
C LEU A 72 6.03 10.29 6.13
N THR A 73 5.73 9.54 5.08
CA THR A 73 4.38 9.49 4.50
C THR A 73 3.40 8.81 5.47
N ALA A 74 3.81 7.73 6.15
CA ALA A 74 3.00 7.08 7.17
C ALA A 74 2.63 8.03 8.32
N LEU A 75 3.57 8.85 8.82
CA LEU A 75 3.30 9.92 9.79
C LEU A 75 2.22 10.89 9.31
N LYS A 76 2.35 11.39 8.06
CA LYS A 76 1.34 12.28 7.48
C LYS A 76 -0.03 11.61 7.39
N LEU A 77 -0.06 10.32 7.07
CA LEU A 77 -1.30 9.55 6.99
C LEU A 77 -1.94 9.33 8.36
N ILE A 78 -1.15 9.12 9.42
CA ILE A 78 -1.66 9.10 10.80
C ILE A 78 -2.34 10.44 11.09
N CYS A 79 -1.66 11.56 10.88
CA CYS A 79 -2.24 12.90 11.10
C CYS A 79 -3.49 13.15 10.24
N ASN A 80 -3.51 12.62 9.01
CA ASN A 80 -4.65 12.70 8.11
C ASN A 80 -5.89 11.97 8.63
N LEU A 81 -5.75 10.95 9.50
CA LEU A 81 -6.91 10.33 10.15
C LEU A 81 -7.69 11.35 11.00
N ARG A 82 -6.99 12.23 11.71
CA ARG A 82 -7.58 13.20 12.64
C ARG A 82 -8.17 14.43 11.98
N GLY A 83 -7.82 14.76 10.74
CA GLY A 83 -8.25 16.00 10.10
C GLY A 83 -9.78 16.12 10.04
N VAL A 84 -10.33 17.19 10.63
CA VAL A 84 -11.79 17.41 10.81
C VAL A 84 -12.38 18.54 9.96
N ARG A 85 -11.56 19.31 9.23
CA ARG A 85 -12.02 20.48 8.45
C ARG A 85 -11.79 20.32 6.94
N GLY A 86 -12.18 19.17 6.38
CA GLY A 86 -11.96 18.83 4.96
C GLY A 86 -10.52 18.47 4.61
N THR A 87 -9.64 18.39 5.61
CA THR A 87 -8.21 18.09 5.48
C THR A 87 -7.84 16.66 5.86
N GLY A 88 -8.83 15.82 6.21
CA GLY A 88 -8.60 14.46 6.67
C GLY A 88 -9.88 13.65 6.83
N LYS A 89 -9.77 12.46 7.43
CA LYS A 89 -10.84 11.46 7.49
C LYS A 89 -11.80 11.60 8.67
N SER A 90 -11.53 12.52 9.60
CA SER A 90 -12.28 12.67 10.86
C SER A 90 -12.38 11.37 11.69
N ASP A 91 -11.47 10.42 11.48
CA ASP A 91 -11.38 9.15 12.18
C ASP A 91 -10.56 9.32 13.46
N LYS A 92 -11.27 9.72 14.52
CA LYS A 92 -10.68 10.00 15.84
C LYS A 92 -10.09 8.74 16.47
N GLU A 93 -10.79 7.61 16.38
CA GLU A 93 -10.40 6.35 17.02
C GLU A 93 -9.24 5.69 16.28
N GLY A 94 -9.25 5.71 14.94
CA GLY A 94 -8.13 5.25 14.14
C GLY A 94 -6.86 6.08 14.38
N PHE A 95 -7.01 7.41 14.54
CA PHE A 95 -5.87 8.26 14.93
C PHE A 95 -5.25 7.84 16.26
N TYR A 96 -6.07 7.61 17.29
CA TYR A 96 -5.55 7.20 18.60
C TYR A 96 -4.91 5.82 18.54
N THR A 97 -5.54 4.87 17.86
CA THR A 97 -4.99 3.52 17.64
C THR A 97 -3.59 3.59 17.01
N ALA A 98 -3.43 4.35 15.93
CA ALA A 98 -2.15 4.54 15.28
C ALA A 98 -1.13 5.28 16.16
N SER A 99 -1.57 6.29 16.91
CA SER A 99 -0.71 7.07 17.81
C SER A 99 -0.18 6.23 18.97
N PHE A 100 -1.00 5.34 19.53
CA PHE A 100 -0.57 4.39 20.56
C PHE A 100 0.50 3.44 20.03
N TRP A 101 0.32 2.89 18.83
CA TRP A 101 1.35 2.07 18.19
C TRP A 101 2.64 2.87 17.95
N LEU A 102 2.53 4.10 17.45
CA LEU A 102 3.68 4.97 17.20
C LEU A 102 4.46 5.28 18.49
N HIS A 103 3.76 5.52 19.59
CA HIS A 103 4.36 5.70 20.91
C HIS A 103 5.12 4.46 21.38
N HIS A 104 4.56 3.26 21.17
CA HIS A 104 5.16 2.01 21.62
C HIS A 104 6.43 1.65 20.83
N TYR A 105 6.40 1.77 19.50
CA TYR A 105 7.48 1.29 18.63
C TYR A 105 8.47 2.38 18.20
N HIS A 106 8.03 3.65 18.12
CA HIS A 106 8.86 4.77 17.64
C HIS A 106 8.74 6.02 18.54
N PRO A 107 9.00 5.91 19.86
CA PRO A 107 8.77 6.98 20.83
C PRO A 107 9.57 8.25 20.56
N LYS A 108 10.80 8.15 20.03
CA LYS A 108 11.63 9.31 19.66
C LYS A 108 11.01 10.13 18.54
N THR A 109 10.41 9.44 17.56
CA THR A 109 9.74 10.07 16.42
C THR A 109 8.48 10.80 16.88
N LEU A 110 7.71 10.18 17.77
CA LEU A 110 6.55 10.84 18.37
C LEU A 110 6.99 12.07 19.20
N ALA A 111 7.96 11.92 20.10
CA ALA A 111 8.45 13.00 20.94
C ALA A 111 9.04 14.18 20.15
N GLY A 112 9.58 13.94 18.95
CA GLY A 112 10.05 14.99 18.05
C GLY A 112 8.93 15.81 17.41
N ASN A 113 7.76 15.21 17.16
CA ASN A 113 6.64 15.86 16.49
C ASN A 113 5.63 16.53 17.45
N VAL A 114 5.76 16.31 18.76
CA VAL A 114 4.88 16.91 19.80
C VAL A 114 5.39 18.28 20.28
N LYS A 115 6.59 18.72 19.85
CA LYS A 115 7.28 19.87 20.48
C LYS A 115 6.73 21.27 20.17
N ASP A 116 5.77 21.44 19.28
CA ASP A 116 5.24 22.76 18.92
C ASP A 116 3.70 22.74 18.74
N SER A 117 2.96 22.38 19.79
CA SER A 117 1.50 22.52 19.85
C SER A 117 1.06 23.38 21.02
#